data_AF-A0A9E0EC65-F1
#
_entry.id   AF-A0A9E0EC65-F1
#
_cell.length_a   1.000
_cell.length_b   1.000
_cell.length_c   1.000
_cell.angle_alpha   90.00
_cell.angle_beta   90.00
_cell.angle_gamma   90.00
#
_symmetry.space_group_name_H-M   'P 1'
#
loop_
_entity.id
_entity.type
_entity.pdbx_description
1 polymer ?
#
loop_
_entity_poly.entity_id
_entity_poly.type
_entity_poly.pdbx_seq_one_letter_code
_entity_poly.pdbx_strand_id
1 'polypeptide(L)'
;MKKRLINKIYIFLFFFIVLILLTFSNTLYVKADLIIYAEQYYILYAKSQNLQTTNIMENIFYLQRALETPFAPVVQALCRINTQEQYIRYKYLFKMHCNFLIMRSYIQLASRYDKEDIYFYNYYYKELIIESLKYAKYYYELALPYWEEAKKEALNASRFQNYKIELDTWEDEHAKIISGYYKYDEIIYQRLENLLRNLAFLENWANSFYGDTQDSSNSENTGQ
;
A
#
# COMPACT_ATOMS: atom_id res chain seq x y z
N MET A 1 -21.11 -16.90 68.16
CA MET A 1 -20.74 -15.61 67.51
C MET A 1 -19.36 -15.61 66.84
N LYS A 2 -18.29 -16.17 67.43
CA LYS A 2 -16.91 -16.18 66.89
C LYS A 2 -16.74 -16.71 65.45
N LYS A 3 -17.42 -17.82 65.09
CA LYS A 3 -17.25 -18.49 63.78
C LYS A 3 -17.70 -17.63 62.58
N ARG A 4 -18.71 -16.76 62.77
CA ARG A 4 -19.17 -15.81 61.73
C ARG A 4 -18.19 -14.65 61.52
N LEU A 5 -17.47 -14.23 62.56
CA LEU A 5 -16.47 -13.16 62.48
C LEU A 5 -15.22 -13.66 61.72
N ILE A 6 -14.81 -14.89 62.00
CA ILE A 6 -13.66 -15.54 61.36
C ILE A 6 -13.89 -15.73 59.84
N ASN A 7 -15.09 -16.16 59.43
CA ASN A 7 -15.41 -16.29 58.00
C ASN A 7 -15.40 -14.95 57.26
N LYS A 8 -15.81 -13.85 57.91
CA LYS A 8 -15.74 -12.50 57.30
C LYS A 8 -14.29 -12.04 57.10
N ILE A 9 -13.37 -12.40 58.00
CA ILE A 9 -11.95 -12.09 57.88
C ILE A 9 -11.33 -12.85 56.71
N TYR A 10 -11.64 -14.15 56.54
CA TYR A 10 -11.13 -14.91 55.39
C TYR A 10 -11.67 -14.42 54.05
N ILE A 11 -12.95 -14.01 53.99
CA ILE A 11 -13.52 -13.41 52.77
C ILE A 11 -12.84 -12.08 52.44
N PHE A 12 -12.57 -11.25 53.46
CA PHE A 12 -11.86 -9.99 53.28
C PHE A 12 -10.40 -10.21 52.83
N LEU A 13 -9.71 -11.19 53.43
CA LEU A 13 -8.35 -11.57 53.06
C LEU A 13 -8.28 -12.11 51.62
N PHE A 14 -9.26 -12.92 51.22
CA PHE A 14 -9.38 -13.42 49.85
C PHE A 14 -9.59 -12.27 48.86
N PHE A 15 -10.50 -11.34 49.14
CA PHE A 15 -10.69 -10.15 48.31
C PHE A 15 -9.43 -9.27 48.23
N PHE A 16 -8.70 -9.13 49.34
CA PHE A 16 -7.45 -8.38 49.38
C PHE A 16 -6.34 -9.04 48.55
N ILE A 17 -6.24 -10.37 48.58
CA ILE A 17 -5.29 -11.14 47.77
C ILE A 17 -5.65 -11.07 46.27
N VAL A 18 -6.94 -11.16 45.92
CA VAL A 18 -7.40 -10.99 44.54
C VAL A 18 -7.13 -9.56 44.04
N LEU A 19 -7.29 -8.54 44.89
CA LEU A 19 -6.98 -7.16 44.55
C LEU A 19 -5.48 -6.96 44.30
N ILE A 20 -4.61 -7.58 45.11
CA ILE A 20 -3.14 -7.55 44.91
C ILE A 20 -2.73 -8.29 43.63
N LEU A 21 -3.38 -9.41 43.30
CA LEU A 21 -3.10 -10.15 42.06
C LEU A 21 -3.53 -9.36 40.82
N LEU A 22 -4.62 -8.59 40.91
CA LEU A 22 -5.10 -7.73 39.81
C LEU A 22 -4.22 -6.49 39.59
N THR A 23 -3.52 -5.99 40.60
CA THR A 23 -2.60 -4.84 40.45
C THR A 23 -1.22 -5.25 39.93
N PHE A 24 -0.81 -6.51 40.10
CA PHE A 24 0.49 -7.00 39.63
C PHE A 24 0.54 -7.32 38.12
N SER A 25 -0.60 -7.47 37.44
CA SER A 25 -0.65 -7.95 36.06
C SER A 25 -0.44 -6.89 34.98
N ASN A 26 -0.26 -5.60 35.31
CA ASN A 26 -0.36 -4.51 34.31
C ASN A 26 0.87 -3.61 34.16
N THR A 27 2.07 -4.05 34.52
CA THR A 27 3.30 -3.27 34.22
C THR A 27 4.23 -4.02 33.27
N LEU A 28 3.71 -4.46 32.13
CA LEU A 28 4.57 -4.67 30.97
C LEU A 28 4.89 -3.30 30.38
N TYR A 29 5.99 -2.70 30.82
CA TYR A 29 6.59 -1.55 30.17
C TYR A 29 7.02 -1.96 28.76
N VAL A 30 6.15 -1.77 27.77
CA VAL A 30 6.53 -1.83 26.37
C VAL A 30 7.33 -0.57 26.09
N LYS A 31 8.65 -0.70 26.07
CA LYS A 31 9.54 0.38 25.64
C LYS A 31 9.26 0.61 24.14
N ALA A 32 8.55 1.69 23.82
CA ALA A 32 8.41 2.14 22.45
C ALA A 32 9.78 2.69 22.01
N ASP A 33 10.56 1.88 21.31
CA ASP A 33 11.79 2.36 20.70
C ASP A 33 11.45 3.37 19.60
N LEU A 34 12.21 4.47 19.57
CA LEU A 34 12.06 5.51 18.54
C LEU A 34 12.45 4.92 17.18
N ILE A 35 11.59 5.13 16.17
CA ILE A 35 11.84 4.69 14.79
C ILE A 35 12.59 5.81 14.07
N ILE A 36 13.85 5.55 13.75
CA ILE A 36 14.79 6.54 13.21
C ILE A 36 15.29 6.13 11.81
N TYR A 37 15.44 4.82 11.59
CA TYR A 37 16.13 4.29 10.42
C TYR A 37 15.20 3.69 9.38
N ALA A 38 15.62 3.74 8.12
CA ALA A 38 14.92 3.17 6.97
C ALA A 38 14.53 1.70 7.20
N GLU A 39 15.46 0.89 7.69
CA GLU A 39 15.28 -0.53 7.98
C GLU A 39 14.18 -0.79 9.00
N GLN A 40 14.05 0.08 10.01
CA GLN A 40 13.04 -0.09 11.06
C GLN A 40 11.63 0.12 10.49
N TYR A 41 11.45 1.13 9.61
CA TYR A 41 10.19 1.31 8.88
C TYR A 41 9.89 0.13 7.95
N TYR A 42 10.90 -0.40 7.26
CA TYR A 42 10.74 -1.59 6.42
C TYR A 42 10.32 -2.82 7.24
N ILE A 43 10.87 -3.01 8.45
CA ILE A 43 10.48 -4.11 9.35
C ILE A 43 9.01 -3.98 9.78
N LEU A 44 8.50 -2.77 10.01
CA LEU A 44 7.08 -2.55 10.32
C LEU A 44 6.18 -2.94 9.15
N TYR A 45 6.57 -2.57 7.93
CA TYR A 45 5.92 -3.06 6.71
C TYR A 45 5.96 -4.59 6.62
N ALA A 46 7.11 -5.23 6.82
CA ALA A 46 7.23 -6.68 6.73
C ALA A 46 6.36 -7.40 7.78
N LYS A 47 6.28 -6.84 8.99
CA LYS A 47 5.43 -7.35 10.07
C LYS A 47 3.94 -7.29 9.72
N SER A 48 3.48 -6.20 9.08
CA SER A 48 2.07 -6.08 8.68
C SER A 48 1.68 -7.14 7.65
N GLN A 49 2.59 -7.49 6.73
CA GLN A 49 2.34 -8.55 5.74
C GLN A 49 2.15 -9.92 6.41
N ASN A 50 3.04 -10.27 7.33
CA ASN A 50 3.03 -11.57 8.01
C ASN A 50 1.78 -11.79 8.85
N LEU A 51 1.23 -10.73 9.45
CA LEU A 51 0.03 -10.81 10.28
C LEU A 51 -1.28 -10.84 9.48
N GLN A 52 -1.22 -10.71 8.15
CA GLN A 52 -2.39 -10.60 7.26
C GLN A 52 -3.39 -9.49 7.65
N THR A 53 -2.97 -8.54 8.49
CA THR A 53 -3.77 -7.36 8.91
C THR A 53 -3.65 -6.23 7.89
N THR A 54 -3.54 -6.56 6.61
CA THR A 54 -2.85 -5.76 5.61
C THR A 54 -3.64 -4.51 5.19
N ASN A 55 -3.33 -3.37 5.82
CA ASN A 55 -3.77 -2.06 5.34
C ASN A 55 -2.78 -1.53 4.29
N ILE A 56 -3.20 -1.48 3.02
CA ILE A 56 -2.33 -1.06 1.91
C ILE A 56 -1.81 0.37 2.11
N MET A 57 -2.65 1.29 2.61
CA MET A 57 -2.24 2.68 2.81
C MET A 57 -1.18 2.81 3.92
N GLU A 58 -1.32 2.02 4.99
CA GLU A 58 -0.33 1.96 6.07
C GLU A 58 1.00 1.38 5.57
N ASN A 59 0.96 0.37 4.71
CA ASN A 59 2.16 -0.18 4.08
C ASN A 59 2.88 0.84 3.21
N ILE A 60 2.13 1.57 2.38
CA ILE A 60 2.67 2.66 1.57
C ILE A 60 3.31 3.71 2.48
N PHE A 61 2.65 4.09 3.57
CA PHE A 61 3.18 5.04 4.54
C PHE A 61 4.53 4.57 5.12
N TYR A 62 4.62 3.33 5.60
CA TYR A 62 5.89 2.83 6.14
C TYR A 62 7.01 2.79 5.10
N LEU A 63 6.72 2.34 3.88
CA LEU A 63 7.70 2.29 2.82
C LEU A 63 8.15 3.70 2.38
N GLN A 64 7.24 4.67 2.30
CA GLN A 64 7.58 6.07 2.02
C GLN A 64 8.50 6.65 3.10
N ARG A 65 8.19 6.39 4.38
CA ARG A 65 9.07 6.79 5.50
C ARG A 65 10.42 6.10 5.44
N ALA A 66 10.48 4.84 5.01
CA ALA A 66 11.75 4.15 4.80
C ALA A 66 12.61 4.82 3.71
N LEU A 67 12.01 5.39 2.66
CA LEU A 67 12.75 6.10 1.60
C LEU A 67 13.26 7.48 2.03
N GLU A 68 12.59 8.13 2.98
CA GLU A 68 12.90 9.50 3.46
C GLU A 68 13.91 9.54 4.62
N THR A 69 14.15 8.40 5.26
CA THR A 69 14.94 8.33 6.49
C THR A 69 16.36 7.81 6.25
N PRO A 70 17.31 8.15 7.15
CA PRO A 70 18.67 7.64 7.02
C PRO A 70 18.71 6.12 7.21
N PHE A 71 19.67 5.47 6.56
CA PHE A 71 19.98 4.07 6.79
C PHE A 71 20.58 3.85 8.18
N ALA A 72 20.28 2.71 8.78
CA ALA A 72 20.89 2.28 10.02
C ALA A 72 22.41 2.08 9.86
N PRO A 73 23.18 2.13 10.96
CA PRO A 73 24.56 1.68 10.94
C PRO A 73 24.67 0.27 10.35
N VAL A 74 25.76 -0.03 9.63
CA VAL A 74 25.95 -1.31 8.91
C VAL A 74 25.74 -2.55 9.80
N VAL A 75 26.06 -2.46 11.08
CA VAL A 75 25.84 -3.54 12.06
C VAL A 75 24.37 -3.89 12.31
N GLN A 76 23.44 -3.01 11.91
CA GLN A 76 21.99 -3.18 11.97
C GLN A 76 21.36 -3.36 10.57
N ALA A 77 22.16 -3.53 9.52
CA ALA A 77 21.64 -3.80 8.19
C ALA A 77 20.85 -5.11 8.17
N LEU A 78 19.92 -5.24 7.21
CA LEU A 78 19.05 -6.40 7.08
C LEU A 78 19.78 -7.68 6.62
N CYS A 79 21.03 -7.56 6.18
CA CYS A 79 21.89 -8.68 5.81
C CYS A 79 23.33 -8.39 6.21
N ARG A 80 24.18 -9.41 6.09
CA ARG A 80 25.63 -9.25 6.32
C ARG A 80 26.26 -8.39 5.22
N ILE A 81 27.10 -7.44 5.63
CA ILE A 81 27.82 -6.53 4.73
C ILE A 81 29.28 -6.51 5.16
N ASN A 82 30.18 -6.89 4.25
CA ASN A 82 31.61 -7.02 4.52
C ASN A 82 32.45 -5.94 3.83
N THR A 83 31.95 -5.33 2.74
CA THR A 83 32.67 -4.27 2.00
C THR A 83 31.83 -3.00 1.82
N GLN A 84 32.49 -1.90 1.50
CA GLN A 84 31.83 -0.62 1.24
C GLN A 84 30.93 -0.69 -0.01
N GLU A 85 31.35 -1.43 -1.03
CA GLU A 85 30.60 -1.62 -2.28
C GLU A 85 29.33 -2.43 -2.05
N GLN A 86 29.39 -3.46 -1.20
CA GLN A 86 28.20 -4.19 -0.74
C GLN A 86 27.24 -3.25 -0.02
N TYR A 87 27.74 -2.33 0.81
CA TYR A 87 26.88 -1.36 1.49
C TYR A 87 26.22 -0.37 0.52
N ILE A 88 26.96 0.09 -0.49
CA ILE A 88 26.40 0.97 -1.53
C ILE A 88 25.34 0.23 -2.35
N ARG A 89 25.62 -1.02 -2.78
CA ARG A 89 24.65 -1.87 -3.48
C ARG A 89 23.40 -2.09 -2.62
N TYR A 90 23.57 -2.43 -1.35
CA TYR A 90 22.48 -2.62 -0.40
C TYR A 90 21.53 -1.43 -0.35
N LYS A 91 22.05 -0.20 -0.26
CA LYS A 91 21.20 1.01 -0.24
C LYS A 91 20.41 1.18 -1.54
N TYR A 92 21.02 0.89 -2.69
CA TYR A 92 20.32 0.96 -3.97
C TYR A 92 19.24 -0.12 -4.10
N LEU A 93 19.55 -1.37 -3.72
CA LEU A 93 18.58 -2.46 -3.72
C LEU A 93 17.44 -2.22 -2.73
N PHE A 94 17.73 -1.67 -1.55
CA PHE A 94 16.71 -1.29 -0.58
C PHE A 94 15.72 -0.27 -1.16
N LYS A 95 16.24 0.80 -1.76
CA LYS A 95 15.40 1.84 -2.36
C LYS A 95 14.62 1.32 -3.56
N MET A 96 15.26 0.54 -4.42
CA MET A 96 14.60 -0.14 -5.52
C MET A 96 13.42 -0.98 -5.02
N HIS A 97 13.66 -1.85 -4.04
CA HIS A 97 12.66 -2.74 -3.47
C HIS A 97 11.50 -1.96 -2.84
N CYS A 98 11.77 -0.92 -2.05
CA CYS A 98 10.73 -0.09 -1.45
C CYS A 98 9.88 0.62 -2.51
N ASN A 99 10.50 1.24 -3.51
CA ASN A 99 9.78 1.87 -4.62
C ASN A 99 8.92 0.86 -5.40
N PHE A 100 9.46 -0.33 -5.66
CA PHE A 100 8.76 -1.42 -6.34
C PHE A 100 7.52 -1.88 -5.56
N LEU A 101 7.63 -2.04 -4.24
CA LEU A 101 6.52 -2.41 -3.37
C LEU A 101 5.45 -1.30 -3.26
N ILE A 102 5.85 -0.03 -3.20
CA ILE A 102 4.91 1.10 -3.19
C ILE A 102 4.12 1.14 -4.50
N MET A 103 4.81 1.02 -5.65
CA MET A 103 4.17 0.94 -6.97
C MET A 103 3.13 -0.19 -7.01
N ARG A 104 3.50 -1.40 -6.58
CA ARG A 104 2.57 -2.55 -6.54
C ARG A 104 1.37 -2.29 -5.63
N SER A 105 1.59 -1.63 -4.51
CA SER A 105 0.55 -1.26 -3.55
C SER A 105 -0.44 -0.26 -4.16
N TYR A 106 0.05 0.73 -4.92
CA TYR A 106 -0.82 1.66 -5.64
C TYR A 106 -1.58 0.99 -6.78
N ILE A 107 -0.97 0.09 -7.55
CA ILE A 107 -1.69 -0.72 -8.55
C ILE A 107 -2.80 -1.54 -7.88
N GLN A 108 -2.53 -2.14 -6.71
CA GLN A 108 -3.53 -2.90 -5.98
C GLN A 108 -4.67 -2.02 -5.45
N LEU A 109 -4.40 -0.77 -5.08
CA LEU A 109 -5.47 0.19 -4.76
C LEU A 109 -6.26 0.55 -6.00
N ALA A 110 -5.60 0.86 -7.10
CA ALA A 110 -6.25 1.21 -8.37
C ALA A 110 -7.22 0.11 -8.82
N SER A 111 -6.79 -1.16 -8.77
CA SER A 111 -7.61 -2.30 -9.17
C SER A 111 -8.85 -2.53 -8.30
N ARG A 112 -8.89 -2.03 -7.06
CA ARG A 112 -10.11 -2.08 -6.22
C ARG A 112 -11.20 -1.13 -6.72
N TYR A 113 -10.82 -0.08 -7.43
CA TYR A 113 -11.73 0.94 -7.93
C TYR A 113 -11.94 0.85 -9.46
N ASP A 114 -11.06 0.16 -10.17
CA ASP A 114 -11.14 -0.03 -11.61
C ASP A 114 -12.24 -1.04 -11.96
N LYS A 115 -13.35 -0.55 -12.52
CA LYS A 115 -14.40 -1.42 -13.09
C LYS A 115 -14.07 -1.67 -14.55
N GLU A 116 -13.52 -2.86 -14.82
CA GLU A 116 -13.06 -3.27 -16.15
C GLU A 116 -14.22 -3.29 -17.16
N ASP A 117 -15.33 -3.94 -16.77
CA ASP A 117 -16.50 -4.11 -17.62
C ASP A 117 -17.67 -3.24 -17.17
N ILE A 118 -18.23 -2.46 -18.10
CA ILE A 118 -19.36 -1.57 -17.88
C ILE A 118 -20.47 -1.93 -18.87
N TYR A 119 -21.60 -2.40 -18.35
CA TYR A 119 -22.77 -2.80 -19.13
C TYR A 119 -23.88 -1.75 -19.05
N PHE A 120 -24.88 -1.87 -19.93
CA PHE A 120 -26.00 -0.91 -20.02
C PHE A 120 -26.76 -0.74 -18.69
N TYR A 121 -26.92 -1.80 -17.90
CA TYR A 121 -27.64 -1.77 -16.62
C TYR A 121 -26.83 -1.11 -15.49
N ASN A 122 -25.52 -0.91 -15.67
CA ASN A 122 -24.70 -0.21 -14.70
C ASN A 122 -25.01 1.30 -14.62
N TYR A 123 -25.79 1.83 -15.56
CA TYR A 123 -26.16 3.25 -15.62
C TYR A 123 -26.84 3.76 -14.35
N TYR A 124 -27.65 2.94 -13.67
CA TYR A 124 -28.29 3.34 -12.39
C TYR A 124 -27.27 3.75 -11.31
N TYR A 125 -26.00 3.37 -11.48
CA TYR A 125 -24.90 3.72 -10.60
C TYR A 125 -23.82 4.54 -11.31
N LYS A 126 -24.14 5.21 -12.42
CA LYS A 126 -23.18 5.92 -13.29
C LYS A 126 -22.27 6.84 -12.47
N GLU A 127 -22.83 7.69 -11.63
CA GLU A 127 -22.08 8.70 -10.87
C GLU A 127 -21.07 8.02 -9.93
N LEU A 128 -21.48 6.95 -9.25
CA LEU A 128 -20.62 6.14 -8.38
C LEU A 128 -19.52 5.42 -9.16
N ILE A 129 -19.81 4.96 -10.38
CA ILE A 129 -18.81 4.31 -11.23
C ILE A 129 -17.79 5.33 -11.71
N ILE A 130 -18.24 6.51 -12.17
CA ILE A 130 -17.35 7.60 -12.56
C ILE A 130 -16.44 8.00 -11.39
N GLU A 131 -17.00 8.12 -10.19
CA GLU A 131 -16.22 8.41 -8.98
C GLU A 131 -15.19 7.31 -8.68
N SER A 132 -15.58 6.04 -8.74
CA SER A 132 -14.66 4.90 -8.60
C SER A 132 -13.53 4.95 -9.63
N LEU A 133 -13.83 5.15 -10.91
CA LEU A 133 -12.83 5.24 -11.97
C LEU A 133 -11.88 6.44 -11.77
N LYS A 134 -12.36 7.57 -11.22
CA LYS A 134 -11.47 8.70 -10.86
C LYS A 134 -10.47 8.30 -9.76
N TYR A 135 -10.88 7.52 -8.76
CA TYR A 135 -9.95 6.97 -7.77
C TYR A 135 -8.96 5.99 -8.39
N ALA A 136 -9.40 5.10 -9.28
CA ALA A 136 -8.51 4.19 -9.98
C ALA A 136 -7.45 4.94 -10.81
N LYS A 137 -7.86 5.97 -11.56
CA LYS A 137 -6.94 6.85 -12.31
C LYS A 137 -5.89 7.48 -11.39
N TYR A 138 -6.33 8.06 -10.29
CA TYR A 138 -5.44 8.69 -9.31
C TYR A 138 -4.37 7.71 -8.79
N TYR A 139 -4.75 6.48 -8.42
CA TYR A 139 -3.79 5.50 -7.92
C TYR A 139 -2.87 4.93 -9.00
N TYR A 140 -3.35 4.72 -10.23
CA TYR A 140 -2.47 4.36 -11.35
C TYR A 140 -1.43 5.45 -11.63
N GLU A 141 -1.83 6.72 -11.61
CA GLU A 141 -0.92 7.86 -11.78
C GLU A 141 0.11 7.96 -10.65
N LEU A 142 -0.29 7.67 -9.40
CA LEU A 142 0.65 7.60 -8.27
C LEU A 142 1.65 6.44 -8.41
N ALA A 143 1.29 5.32 -9.04
CA ALA A 143 2.18 4.17 -9.19
C ALA A 143 3.38 4.45 -10.13
N LEU A 144 3.18 5.26 -11.17
CA LEU A 144 4.17 5.56 -12.21
C LEU A 144 5.50 6.12 -11.67
N PRO A 145 5.55 7.20 -10.88
CA PRO A 145 6.83 7.75 -10.40
C PRO A 145 7.62 6.75 -9.55
N TYR A 146 6.94 5.91 -8.77
CA TYR A 146 7.60 4.85 -8.00
C TYR A 146 8.17 3.75 -8.91
N TRP A 147 7.52 3.43 -10.03
CA TRP A 147 8.09 2.51 -11.01
C TRP A 147 9.37 3.06 -11.62
N GLU A 148 9.37 4.35 -12.01
CA GLU A 148 10.55 5.00 -12.58
C GLU A 148 11.72 5.05 -11.59
N GLU A 149 11.46 5.41 -10.33
CA GLU A 149 12.49 5.39 -9.29
C GLU A 149 13.00 3.98 -8.99
N ALA A 150 12.14 2.95 -9.02
CA ALA A 150 12.57 1.57 -8.89
C ALA A 150 13.54 1.16 -10.02
N LYS A 151 13.22 1.48 -11.29
CA LYS A 151 14.10 1.23 -12.44
C LYS A 151 15.43 1.98 -12.32
N LYS A 152 15.38 3.25 -11.92
CA LYS A 152 16.58 4.08 -11.71
C LYS A 152 17.50 3.51 -10.64
N GLU A 153 16.95 3.11 -9.49
CA GLU A 153 17.75 2.53 -8.41
C GLU A 153 18.26 1.12 -8.74
N ALA A 154 17.51 0.34 -9.52
CA ALA A 154 17.99 -0.92 -10.09
C ALA A 154 19.21 -0.69 -11.02
N LEU A 155 19.16 0.36 -11.86
CA LEU A 155 20.29 0.72 -12.72
C LEU A 155 21.50 1.17 -11.89
N ASN A 156 21.30 1.95 -10.82
CA ASN A 156 22.37 2.33 -9.91
C ASN A 156 22.99 1.12 -9.20
N ALA A 157 22.16 0.18 -8.73
CA ALA A 157 22.63 -1.07 -8.13
C ALA A 157 23.51 -1.88 -9.11
N SER A 158 23.16 -1.89 -10.41
CA SER A 158 23.90 -2.62 -11.44
C SER A 158 25.39 -2.23 -11.54
N ARG A 159 25.75 -0.99 -11.19
CA ARG A 159 27.16 -0.54 -11.11
C ARG A 159 27.99 -1.34 -10.10
N PHE A 160 27.33 -2.01 -9.16
CA PHE A 160 27.93 -2.80 -8.09
C PHE A 160 27.54 -4.29 -8.17
N GLN A 161 27.14 -4.80 -9.34
CA GLN A 161 26.64 -6.19 -9.51
C GLN A 161 27.59 -7.30 -9.03
N ASN A 162 28.91 -7.03 -9.01
CA ASN A 162 29.91 -7.99 -8.53
C ASN A 162 29.93 -8.12 -6.99
N TYR A 163 29.23 -7.24 -6.28
CA TYR A 163 29.20 -7.16 -4.81
C TYR A 163 27.85 -7.61 -4.28
N LYS A 164 27.46 -8.85 -4.58
CA LYS A 164 26.17 -9.42 -4.16
C LYS A 164 25.99 -9.37 -2.65
N ILE A 165 24.74 -9.25 -2.23
CA ILE A 165 24.31 -9.26 -0.83
C ILE A 165 23.41 -10.47 -0.56
N GLU A 166 23.29 -10.86 0.72
CA GLU A 166 22.50 -12.02 1.17
C GLU A 166 21.00 -11.67 1.29
N LEU A 167 20.42 -11.09 0.24
CA LEU A 167 19.00 -10.76 0.12
C LEU A 167 18.48 -11.21 -1.25
N ASP A 168 18.34 -12.52 -1.42
CA ASP A 168 18.03 -13.17 -2.70
C ASP A 168 16.79 -12.59 -3.38
N THR A 169 15.73 -12.30 -2.63
CA THR A 169 14.51 -11.67 -3.18
C THR A 169 14.80 -10.34 -3.88
N TRP A 170 15.67 -9.50 -3.31
CA TRP A 170 16.00 -8.20 -3.89
C TRP A 170 16.92 -8.33 -5.09
N GLU A 171 17.85 -9.29 -5.04
CA GLU A 171 18.73 -9.64 -6.17
C GLU A 171 17.91 -10.18 -7.36
N ASP A 172 16.92 -11.03 -7.11
CA ASP A 172 16.01 -11.56 -8.12
C ASP A 172 15.10 -10.48 -8.71
N GLU A 173 14.56 -9.59 -7.88
CA GLU A 173 13.78 -8.44 -8.34
C GLU A 173 14.63 -7.51 -9.19
N HIS A 174 15.85 -7.20 -8.75
CA HIS A 174 16.81 -6.42 -9.54
C HIS A 174 17.05 -7.04 -10.91
N ALA A 175 17.33 -8.35 -10.97
CA ALA A 175 17.54 -9.06 -12.23
C ALA A 175 16.30 -9.00 -13.15
N LYS A 176 15.09 -9.15 -12.59
CA LYS A 176 13.82 -9.08 -13.34
C LYS A 176 13.53 -7.66 -13.85
N ILE A 177 13.83 -6.63 -13.07
CA ILE A 177 13.68 -5.23 -13.50
C ILE A 177 14.66 -4.93 -14.64
N ILE A 178 15.95 -5.27 -14.48
CA ILE A 178 16.99 -4.99 -15.49
C ILE A 178 16.77 -5.76 -16.79
N SER A 179 16.31 -7.01 -16.72
CA SER A 179 16.00 -7.80 -17.92
C SER A 179 14.73 -7.36 -18.65
N GLY A 180 13.94 -6.44 -18.07
CA GLY A 180 12.64 -6.05 -18.61
C GLY A 180 11.55 -7.14 -18.47
N TYR A 181 11.76 -8.11 -17.58
CA TYR A 181 10.75 -9.13 -17.27
C TYR A 181 9.45 -8.49 -16.76
N TYR A 182 9.58 -7.46 -15.92
CA TYR A 182 8.45 -6.67 -15.45
C TYR A 182 8.15 -5.53 -16.44
N LYS A 183 6.94 -5.54 -17.01
CA LYS A 183 6.40 -4.54 -17.94
C LYS A 183 5.31 -3.68 -17.29
N TYR A 184 5.57 -3.16 -16.08
CA TYR A 184 4.54 -2.45 -15.31
C TYR A 184 4.10 -1.14 -15.96
N ASP A 185 4.99 -0.48 -16.69
CA ASP A 185 4.71 0.66 -17.55
C ASP A 185 3.64 0.32 -18.59
N GLU A 186 3.85 -0.73 -19.39
CA GLU A 186 2.86 -1.20 -20.38
C GLU A 186 1.52 -1.51 -19.71
N ILE A 187 1.54 -2.21 -18.58
CA ILE A 187 0.33 -2.58 -17.83
C ILE A 187 -0.42 -1.34 -17.32
N ILE A 188 0.27 -0.41 -16.65
CA ILE A 188 -0.36 0.79 -16.07
C ILE A 188 -0.94 1.67 -17.19
N TYR A 189 -0.20 1.88 -18.29
CA TYR A 189 -0.69 2.70 -19.40
C TYR A 189 -1.90 2.07 -20.10
N GLN A 190 -1.87 0.76 -20.36
CA GLN A 190 -3.01 0.06 -20.94
C GLN A 190 -4.25 0.17 -20.04
N ARG A 191 -4.07 0.06 -18.72
CA ARG A 191 -5.14 0.22 -17.73
C ARG A 191 -5.72 1.63 -17.73
N LEU A 192 -4.86 2.64 -17.73
CA LEU A 192 -5.29 4.04 -17.82
C LEU A 192 -6.05 4.32 -19.12
N GLU A 193 -5.61 3.77 -20.26
CA GLU A 193 -6.30 3.94 -21.54
C GLU A 193 -7.72 3.34 -21.51
N ASN A 194 -7.86 2.10 -21.05
CA ASN A 194 -9.15 1.43 -20.91
C ASN A 194 -10.09 2.20 -19.97
N LEU A 195 -9.55 2.67 -18.84
CA LEU A 195 -10.29 3.47 -17.86
C LEU A 195 -10.80 4.78 -18.46
N LEU A 196 -9.95 5.51 -19.20
CA LEU A 196 -10.34 6.76 -19.84
C LEU A 196 -11.42 6.54 -20.91
N ARG A 197 -11.34 5.43 -21.65
CA ARG A 197 -12.38 5.00 -22.59
C ARG A 197 -13.70 4.75 -21.87
N ASN A 198 -13.67 4.06 -20.74
CA ASN A 198 -14.83 3.76 -19.90
C ASN A 198 -15.46 5.03 -19.31
N LEU A 199 -14.65 5.99 -18.86
CA LEU A 199 -15.12 7.31 -18.42
C LEU A 199 -15.81 8.07 -19.55
N ALA A 200 -15.16 8.18 -20.71
CA ALA A 200 -15.71 8.87 -21.87
C ALA A 200 -17.02 8.21 -22.35
N PHE A 201 -17.10 6.88 -22.31
CA PHE A 201 -18.32 6.14 -22.60
C PHE A 201 -19.44 6.55 -21.62
N LEU A 202 -19.22 6.45 -20.31
CA LEU A 202 -20.22 6.80 -19.30
C LEU A 202 -20.67 8.25 -19.36
N GLU A 203 -19.76 9.18 -19.64
CA GLU A 203 -20.07 10.61 -19.77
C GLU A 203 -20.95 10.87 -20.99
N ASN A 204 -20.63 10.27 -22.14
CA ASN A 204 -21.34 10.49 -23.41
C ASN A 204 -22.58 9.60 -23.62
N TRP A 205 -22.74 8.52 -22.85
CA TRP A 205 -23.81 7.53 -23.03
C TRP A 205 -25.23 8.14 -22.99
N ALA A 206 -25.44 9.22 -22.24
CA ALA A 206 -26.73 9.93 -22.19
C ALA A 206 -27.11 10.48 -23.58
N ASN A 207 -26.14 10.97 -24.36
CA ASN A 207 -26.35 11.48 -25.71
C ASN A 207 -26.67 10.35 -26.69
N SER A 208 -26.17 9.14 -26.44
CA SER A 208 -26.35 7.97 -27.31
C SER A 208 -27.74 7.31 -27.20
N PHE A 209 -28.43 7.47 -26.07
CA PHE A 209 -29.76 6.86 -25.83
C PHE A 209 -30.92 7.86 -25.83
N TYR A 210 -30.67 9.13 -25.48
CA TYR A 210 -31.72 10.16 -25.37
C TYR A 210 -31.54 11.33 -26.37
N GLY A 211 -30.50 11.29 -27.20
CA GLY A 211 -30.11 12.37 -28.13
C GLY A 211 -31.15 12.77 -29.18
N ASP A 212 -32.18 11.94 -29.45
CA ASP A 212 -33.22 12.24 -30.44
C ASP A 212 -34.54 12.78 -29.84
N THR A 213 -34.62 12.99 -28.52
CA THR A 213 -35.91 13.32 -27.87
C THR A 213 -36.11 14.81 -27.52
N GLN A 214 -35.27 15.71 -28.01
CA GLN A 214 -35.43 17.16 -27.75
C GLN A 214 -35.66 18.04 -28.99
N ASP A 215 -35.57 17.51 -30.22
CA ASP A 215 -35.79 18.30 -31.43
C ASP A 215 -37.21 18.17 -32.05
N SER A 216 -38.07 17.28 -31.53
CA SER A 216 -39.42 17.06 -32.06
C SER A 216 -40.53 17.86 -31.36
N SER A 217 -40.23 18.63 -30.31
CA SER A 217 -41.24 19.42 -29.58
C SER A 217 -41.29 20.92 -29.93
N ASN A 218 -40.48 21.39 -30.90
CA ASN A 218 -40.43 22.81 -31.31
C ASN A 218 -40.96 23.09 -32.74
N SER A 219 -41.52 22.10 -33.45
CA SER A 219 -42.07 22.30 -34.80
C SER A 219 -43.60 22.34 -34.91
N GLU A 220 -44.35 22.26 -33.81
CA GLU A 220 -45.84 22.26 -33.85
C GLU A 220 -46.51 23.55 -33.38
N ASN A 221 -45.78 24.64 -33.12
CA ASN A 221 -46.37 25.89 -32.60
C ASN A 221 -46.15 27.14 -33.48
N THR A 222 -46.20 26.97 -34.80
CA THR A 222 -46.32 28.09 -35.77
C THR A 222 -47.26 27.70 -36.90
N GLY A 223 -48.55 27.56 -36.59
CA GLY A 223 -49.55 27.26 -37.61
C GLY A 223 -50.99 27.20 -37.13
N GLN A 224 -51.47 28.22 -36.42
CA GLN A 224 -52.89 28.61 -36.38
C GLN A 224 -53.03 30.12 -36.23
#